data_AF-A0A353BIA9-F1
#
_entry.id   AF-A0A353BIA9-F1
#
_cell.length_a   1.000
_cell.length_b   1.000
_cell.length_c   1.000
_cell.angle_alpha   90.00
_cell.angle_beta   90.00
_cell.angle_gamma   90.00
#
_symmetry.space_group_name_H-M   'P 1'
#
loop_
_entity.id
_entity.type
_entity.pdbx_description
1 polymer ?
#
loop_
_entity_poly.entity_id
_entity_poly.type
_entity_poly.pdbx_seq_one_letter_code
_entity_poly.pdbx_strand_id
1 'polypeptide(L)'
;MTTVWYRANNGHDYYGYNNGATRAAALVKEACQKADAAINFNLYDRNGDGYVDALFVIHQGPGREETGSGNDIHSHRWRLDYGTGSNYTTGEGKICRDYSIEPEMHNSTTYSNIYNKIITIGVFAHEYGHVLGLPDLYDTDYSSDGLGNYCLMSGGSWGGNGQSPSRPVQMTAWSKAQKGWVVPENIPANVTGKKLPPVETSRSVYKVWKDGTPGQQYFLVENRRRQGFDALLPSDGLLIYHIDASQSGNTNDNRRLVDLESASADTANKDHLDVPGGSGSNSGDYWLATAGKTSFDPFSDADSRSNTSPYLTMVAAYNMRPGEGDTVVMDFFVGGSHLTAASYHINDATGNNNGIAEDGETVGLTVTLANTSGWSNATGIS
;
A
#
# COMPACT_ATOMS: atom_id res chain seq x y z
N MET A 1 -15.22 -8.49 -26.28
CA MET A 1 -13.86 -8.31 -26.81
C MET A 1 -13.91 -8.43 -28.32
N THR A 2 -13.16 -7.60 -29.02
CA THR A 2 -12.94 -7.67 -30.47
C THR A 2 -11.45 -7.79 -30.72
N THR A 3 -11.05 -8.51 -31.76
CA THR A 3 -9.65 -8.61 -32.22
C THR A 3 -9.37 -7.69 -33.41
N VAL A 4 -10.35 -6.87 -33.79
CA VAL A 4 -10.25 -5.93 -34.90
C VAL A 4 -9.58 -4.64 -34.43
N TRP A 5 -8.57 -4.18 -35.15
CA TRP A 5 -7.96 -2.87 -34.94
C TRP A 5 -8.78 -1.78 -35.65
N TYR A 6 -9.24 -0.79 -34.89
CA TYR A 6 -9.95 0.37 -35.42
C TYR A 6 -8.98 1.54 -35.60
N ARG A 7 -8.94 2.12 -36.80
CA ARG A 7 -8.13 3.30 -37.07
C ARG A 7 -8.80 4.54 -36.50
N ALA A 8 -8.11 5.25 -35.61
CA ALA A 8 -8.55 6.53 -35.06
C ALA A 8 -8.57 7.64 -36.12
N ASN A 9 -9.26 8.74 -35.84
CA ASN A 9 -9.42 9.85 -36.79
C ASN A 9 -8.16 10.72 -36.91
N ASN A 10 -7.37 10.82 -35.85
CA ASN A 10 -6.11 11.56 -35.81
C ASN A 10 -4.89 10.64 -35.68
N GLY A 11 -3.68 11.20 -35.81
CA GLY A 11 -2.43 10.48 -35.60
C GLY A 11 -2.09 10.27 -34.11
N HIS A 12 -1.11 9.39 -33.85
CA HIS A 12 -0.61 9.04 -32.52
C HIS A 12 -0.39 10.26 -31.60
N ASP A 13 0.48 11.19 -32.02
CA ASP A 13 0.89 12.34 -31.20
C ASP A 13 -0.28 13.25 -30.81
N TYR A 14 -1.37 13.26 -31.61
CA TYR A 14 -2.56 14.01 -31.23
C TYR A 14 -3.13 13.48 -29.93
N TYR A 15 -3.28 12.16 -29.79
CA TYR A 15 -3.95 11.54 -28.65
C TYR A 15 -3.07 11.47 -27.39
N GLY A 16 -1.75 11.34 -27.53
CA GLY A 16 -0.83 11.31 -26.38
C GLY A 16 -0.30 12.67 -25.91
N TYR A 17 -0.47 13.74 -26.70
CA TYR A 17 0.05 15.08 -26.42
C TYR A 17 -0.12 15.55 -24.97
N ASN A 18 0.99 15.98 -24.34
CA ASN A 18 1.06 16.58 -23.01
C ASN A 18 0.35 15.76 -21.92
N ASN A 19 0.38 14.42 -22.00
CA ASN A 19 -0.30 13.55 -21.03
C ASN A 19 -1.82 13.74 -20.96
N GLY A 20 -2.44 14.28 -22.00
CA GLY A 20 -3.81 14.75 -21.90
C GLY A 20 -4.82 13.61 -21.77
N ALA A 21 -5.24 13.26 -20.55
CA ALA A 21 -6.35 12.33 -20.29
C ALA A 21 -7.61 12.70 -21.10
N THR A 22 -7.83 13.99 -21.38
CA THR A 22 -8.86 14.52 -22.30
C THR A 22 -8.77 13.91 -23.71
N ARG A 23 -7.58 13.86 -24.31
CA ARG A 23 -7.40 13.37 -25.68
C ARG A 23 -7.39 11.85 -25.72
N ALA A 24 -6.82 11.19 -24.71
CA ALA A 24 -6.96 9.75 -24.55
C ALA A 24 -8.45 9.34 -24.41
N ALA A 25 -9.25 10.08 -23.64
CA ALA A 25 -10.69 9.86 -23.56
C ALA A 25 -11.39 10.04 -24.92
N ALA A 26 -10.95 11.00 -25.74
CA ALA A 26 -11.47 11.15 -27.11
C ALA A 26 -11.15 9.91 -27.97
N LEU A 27 -9.95 9.35 -27.87
CA LEU A 27 -9.58 8.10 -28.54
C LEU A 27 -10.48 6.93 -28.11
N VAL A 28 -10.70 6.77 -26.80
CA VAL A 28 -11.56 5.72 -26.25
C VAL A 28 -13.01 5.88 -26.72
N LYS A 29 -13.51 7.11 -26.77
CA LYS A 29 -14.86 7.39 -27.28
C LYS A 29 -14.99 7.01 -28.76
N GLU A 30 -14.00 7.35 -29.58
CA GLU A 30 -13.94 6.93 -30.98
C GLU A 30 -13.87 5.40 -31.12
N ALA A 31 -13.10 4.73 -30.26
CA ALA A 31 -12.99 3.28 -30.25
C ALA A 31 -14.35 2.62 -29.96
N CYS A 32 -15.09 3.11 -28.96
CA CYS A 32 -16.45 2.64 -28.67
C CYS A 32 -17.38 2.83 -29.86
N GLN A 33 -17.37 4.02 -30.48
CA GLN A 33 -18.18 4.34 -31.66
C GLN A 33 -17.89 3.41 -32.84
N LYS A 34 -16.62 3.16 -33.13
CA LYS A 34 -16.20 2.33 -34.26
C LYS A 34 -16.43 0.84 -34.00
N ALA A 35 -16.38 0.41 -32.74
CA ALA A 35 -16.61 -0.98 -32.36
C ALA A 35 -18.09 -1.35 -32.15
N ASP A 36 -18.98 -0.36 -32.01
CA ASP A 36 -20.40 -0.53 -31.66
C ASP A 36 -21.13 -1.54 -32.54
N ALA A 37 -21.00 -1.42 -33.86
CA ALA A 37 -21.66 -2.33 -34.80
C ALA A 37 -21.15 -3.79 -34.74
N ALA A 38 -19.99 -4.04 -34.10
CA ALA A 38 -19.35 -5.35 -34.05
C ALA A 38 -19.39 -6.00 -32.66
N ILE A 39 -19.68 -5.24 -31.59
CA ILE A 39 -19.70 -5.72 -30.22
C ILE A 39 -21.11 -5.59 -29.67
N ASN A 40 -21.69 -6.71 -29.21
CA ASN A 40 -22.91 -6.67 -28.43
C ASN A 40 -22.59 -6.21 -27.00
N PHE A 41 -22.87 -4.94 -26.69
CA PHE A 41 -22.53 -4.36 -25.38
C PHE A 41 -23.43 -4.85 -24.23
N ASN A 42 -24.58 -5.48 -24.52
CA ASN A 42 -25.43 -6.08 -23.48
C ASN A 42 -24.72 -7.16 -22.65
N LEU A 43 -23.66 -7.76 -23.18
CA LEU A 43 -22.89 -8.80 -22.49
C LEU A 43 -21.99 -8.26 -21.38
N TYR A 44 -21.74 -6.94 -21.34
CA TYR A 44 -20.75 -6.30 -20.47
C TYR A 44 -21.38 -5.34 -19.45
N ASP A 45 -22.70 -5.43 -19.26
CA ASP A 45 -23.44 -4.80 -18.15
C ASP A 45 -24.02 -5.94 -17.30
N ARG A 46 -23.18 -6.50 -16.42
CA ARG A 46 -23.50 -7.70 -15.64
C ARG A 46 -24.35 -7.38 -14.42
N ASN A 47 -24.30 -6.14 -13.94
CA ASN A 47 -25.06 -5.69 -12.78
C ASN A 47 -26.42 -5.04 -13.18
N GLY A 48 -26.64 -4.77 -14.47
CA GLY A 48 -27.88 -4.23 -15.02
C GLY A 48 -28.06 -2.73 -14.79
N ASP A 49 -26.99 -1.99 -14.49
CA ASP A 49 -27.06 -0.55 -14.20
C ASP A 49 -27.03 0.34 -15.45
N GLY A 50 -26.90 -0.28 -16.64
CA GLY A 50 -26.86 0.40 -17.94
C GLY A 50 -25.47 0.83 -18.37
N TYR A 51 -24.43 0.62 -17.57
CA TYR A 51 -23.05 0.95 -17.91
C TYR A 51 -22.27 -0.29 -18.34
N VAL A 52 -21.23 -0.08 -19.14
CA VAL A 52 -20.24 -1.12 -19.42
C VAL A 52 -19.33 -1.26 -18.20
N ASP A 53 -19.31 -2.44 -17.58
CA ASP A 53 -18.65 -2.69 -16.29
C ASP A 53 -17.13 -2.49 -16.34
N ALA A 54 -16.48 -3.01 -17.39
CA ALA A 54 -15.03 -3.02 -17.55
C ALA A 54 -14.66 -2.84 -19.02
N LEU A 55 -14.37 -1.61 -19.41
CA LEU A 55 -13.91 -1.25 -20.75
C LEU A 55 -12.39 -1.06 -20.75
N PHE A 56 -11.68 -1.94 -21.47
CA PHE A 56 -10.25 -1.81 -21.76
C PHE A 56 -10.05 -1.46 -23.23
N VAL A 57 -9.21 -0.46 -23.50
CA VAL A 57 -8.84 -0.04 -24.85
C VAL A 57 -7.34 -0.20 -25.03
N ILE A 58 -6.94 -1.06 -25.95
CA ILE A 58 -5.53 -1.21 -26.30
C ILE A 58 -5.19 -0.24 -27.42
N HIS A 59 -4.21 0.64 -27.22
CA HIS A 59 -3.74 1.56 -28.26
C HIS A 59 -2.44 1.06 -28.89
N GLN A 60 -2.23 1.41 -30.15
CA GLN A 60 -1.00 1.09 -30.87
C GLN A 60 0.21 1.76 -30.22
N GLY A 61 1.34 1.04 -30.17
CA GLY A 61 2.61 1.57 -29.68
C GLY A 61 2.82 1.40 -28.17
N PRO A 62 3.88 2.03 -27.62
CA PRO A 62 4.22 1.93 -26.21
C PRO A 62 3.49 2.95 -25.33
N GLY A 63 3.46 2.66 -24.03
CA GLY A 63 2.90 3.55 -23.02
C GLY A 63 3.96 4.50 -22.47
N ARG A 64 3.53 5.70 -22.08
CA ARG A 64 4.42 6.72 -21.52
C ARG A 64 5.08 6.30 -20.22
N GLU A 65 4.42 5.47 -19.41
CA GLU A 65 4.98 4.90 -18.17
C GLU A 65 6.32 4.22 -18.38
N GLU A 66 6.59 3.73 -19.60
CA GLU A 66 7.85 3.09 -19.96
C GLU A 66 8.79 4.03 -20.72
N THR A 67 8.28 4.86 -21.63
CA THR A 67 9.11 5.66 -22.54
C THR A 67 9.44 7.06 -22.01
N GLY A 68 8.64 7.58 -21.08
CA GLY A 68 8.68 8.98 -20.62
C GLY A 68 8.27 10.02 -21.68
N SER A 69 7.91 9.59 -22.89
CA SER A 69 7.58 10.47 -24.02
C SER A 69 6.27 11.22 -23.77
N GLY A 70 6.28 12.54 -23.98
CA GLY A 70 5.06 13.37 -23.90
C GLY A 70 4.08 13.18 -25.07
N ASN A 71 4.44 12.38 -26.07
CA ASN A 71 3.58 12.02 -27.21
C ASN A 71 2.93 10.64 -27.05
N ASP A 72 3.39 9.83 -26.09
CA ASP A 72 2.81 8.51 -25.82
C ASP A 72 1.68 8.67 -24.79
N ILE A 73 0.66 7.83 -24.89
CA ILE A 73 -0.42 7.80 -23.89
C ILE A 73 0.12 7.13 -22.64
N HIS A 74 -0.06 7.74 -21.47
CA HIS A 74 0.18 7.06 -20.19
C HIS A 74 -0.99 6.12 -19.91
N SER A 75 -0.70 4.88 -19.53
CA SER A 75 -1.76 3.96 -19.08
C SER A 75 -2.51 4.56 -17.90
N HIS A 76 -3.85 4.49 -17.95
CA HIS A 76 -4.70 5.02 -16.88
C HIS A 76 -6.16 4.57 -17.01
N ARG A 77 -6.83 4.52 -15.85
CA ARG A 77 -8.28 4.49 -15.73
C ARG A 77 -8.87 5.91 -15.62
N TRP A 78 -9.92 6.20 -16.40
CA TRP A 78 -10.63 7.48 -16.32
C TRP A 78 -12.10 7.38 -16.72
N ARG A 79 -12.73 8.55 -16.89
CA ARG A 79 -14.12 8.75 -17.28
C ARG A 79 -14.29 9.60 -18.55
N LEU A 80 -15.02 9.07 -19.52
CA LEU A 80 -15.28 9.75 -20.80
C LEU A 80 -15.96 11.11 -20.63
N ASP A 81 -16.90 11.26 -19.70
CA ASP A 81 -17.58 12.52 -19.47
C ASP A 81 -16.66 13.62 -18.91
N TYR A 82 -15.66 13.26 -18.12
CA TYR A 82 -14.66 14.22 -17.64
C TYR A 82 -13.68 14.63 -18.74
N GLY A 83 -13.28 13.69 -19.59
CA GLY A 83 -12.32 13.96 -20.67
C GLY A 83 -12.94 14.63 -21.89
N THR A 84 -14.18 14.30 -22.25
CA THR A 84 -14.82 14.72 -23.52
C THR A 84 -16.12 15.51 -23.34
N GLY A 85 -16.54 15.75 -22.09
CA GLY A 85 -17.80 16.41 -21.75
C GLY A 85 -19.05 15.55 -21.93
N SER A 86 -18.93 14.31 -22.44
CA SER A 86 -20.07 13.39 -22.57
C SER A 86 -19.65 11.93 -22.75
N ASN A 87 -20.50 11.00 -22.32
CA ASN A 87 -20.31 9.56 -22.53
C ASN A 87 -20.58 9.14 -23.99
N TYR A 88 -20.35 7.86 -24.27
CA TYR A 88 -20.88 7.21 -25.48
C TYR A 88 -22.03 6.27 -25.10
N THR A 89 -23.13 6.33 -25.84
CA THR A 89 -24.25 5.40 -25.72
C THR A 89 -24.26 4.49 -26.93
N THR A 90 -24.20 3.18 -26.70
CA THR A 90 -24.14 2.14 -27.73
C THR A 90 -25.49 1.96 -28.41
N GLY A 91 -25.52 1.23 -29.53
CA GLY A 91 -26.75 0.91 -30.26
C GLY A 91 -27.80 0.19 -29.41
N GLU A 92 -27.36 -0.56 -28.39
CA GLU A 92 -28.22 -1.26 -27.44
C GLU A 92 -28.60 -0.44 -26.20
N GLY A 93 -28.17 0.83 -26.13
CA GLY A 93 -28.46 1.73 -25.02
C GLY A 93 -27.55 1.55 -23.80
N LYS A 94 -26.42 0.86 -23.93
CA LYS A 94 -25.40 0.79 -22.86
C LYS A 94 -24.51 2.02 -22.88
N ILE A 95 -23.97 2.39 -21.73
CA ILE A 95 -23.15 3.59 -21.57
C ILE A 95 -21.70 3.20 -21.35
N CYS A 96 -20.84 3.53 -22.32
CA CYS A 96 -19.40 3.58 -22.10
C CYS A 96 -19.10 4.87 -21.32
N ARG A 97 -18.60 4.75 -20.09
CA ARG A 97 -18.25 5.89 -19.23
C ARG A 97 -16.88 5.70 -18.63
N ASP A 98 -16.74 4.72 -17.76
CA ASP A 98 -15.49 4.35 -17.13
C ASP A 98 -14.68 3.49 -18.10
N TYR A 99 -13.39 3.78 -18.24
CA TYR A 99 -12.50 3.06 -19.14
C TYR A 99 -11.13 2.92 -18.53
N SER A 100 -10.39 1.94 -19.03
CA SER A 100 -8.94 1.86 -18.96
C SER A 100 -8.34 1.83 -20.36
N ILE A 101 -7.15 2.41 -20.52
CA ILE A 101 -6.41 2.44 -21.77
C ILE A 101 -4.96 2.03 -21.54
N GLU A 102 -4.47 1.11 -22.36
CA GLU A 102 -3.16 0.46 -22.21
C GLU A 102 -2.46 0.32 -23.56
N PRO A 103 -1.12 0.26 -23.60
CA PRO A 103 -0.36 0.12 -24.84
C PRO A 103 -0.44 -1.29 -25.42
N GLU A 104 -0.10 -1.42 -26.70
CA GLU A 104 0.07 -2.70 -27.40
C GLU A 104 1.47 -3.30 -27.15
N MET A 105 2.48 -2.45 -27.00
CA MET A 105 3.88 -2.84 -27.10
C MET A 105 4.72 -2.30 -25.94
N HIS A 106 5.73 -3.06 -25.56
CA HIS A 106 6.91 -2.55 -24.86
C HIS A 106 7.88 -1.90 -25.86
N ASN A 107 8.48 -0.79 -25.45
CA ASN A 107 9.59 -0.08 -26.08
C ASN A 107 10.67 0.33 -25.05
N SER A 108 10.87 -0.49 -24.00
CA SER A 108 11.85 -0.22 -22.95
C SER A 108 13.28 -0.15 -23.48
N THR A 109 13.91 1.01 -23.37
CA THR A 109 15.35 1.18 -23.66
C THR A 109 16.23 0.72 -22.50
N THR A 110 15.66 0.57 -21.30
CA THR A 110 16.35 0.09 -20.09
C THR A 110 16.37 -1.44 -20.04
N TYR A 111 15.29 -2.11 -20.47
CA TYR A 111 15.09 -3.56 -20.29
C TYR A 111 15.03 -4.27 -21.64
N SER A 112 16.20 -4.68 -22.15
CA SER A 112 16.34 -5.31 -23.47
C SER A 112 15.57 -6.63 -23.63
N ASN A 113 15.25 -7.31 -22.53
CA ASN A 113 14.46 -8.54 -22.52
C ASN A 113 12.98 -8.32 -22.90
N ILE A 114 12.47 -7.10 -22.81
CA ILE A 114 11.08 -6.73 -23.17
C ILE A 114 11.01 -5.73 -24.34
N TYR A 115 12.13 -5.15 -24.76
CA TYR A 115 12.18 -4.20 -25.89
C TYR A 115 11.51 -4.74 -27.17
N ASN A 116 10.62 -3.93 -27.75
CA ASN A 116 9.89 -4.21 -28.99
C ASN A 116 9.13 -5.55 -28.96
N LYS A 117 8.51 -5.87 -27.82
CA LYS A 117 7.62 -7.03 -27.64
C LYS A 117 6.20 -6.56 -27.31
N ILE A 118 5.22 -7.45 -27.49
CA ILE A 118 3.86 -7.19 -27.01
C ILE A 118 3.89 -6.94 -25.51
N ILE A 119 3.13 -5.94 -25.06
CA ILE A 119 2.93 -5.59 -23.66
C ILE A 119 2.60 -6.84 -22.83
N THR A 120 3.07 -6.88 -21.59
CA THR A 120 2.80 -7.99 -20.66
C THR A 120 1.70 -7.64 -19.66
N ILE A 121 1.26 -8.63 -18.87
CA ILE A 121 0.06 -8.53 -18.03
C ILE A 121 0.14 -7.48 -16.91
N GLY A 122 1.34 -7.04 -16.52
CA GLY A 122 1.57 -6.16 -15.37
C GLY A 122 0.74 -4.88 -15.37
N VAL A 123 0.81 -4.10 -16.45
CA VAL A 123 0.06 -2.84 -16.59
C VAL A 123 -1.45 -3.11 -16.58
N PHE A 124 -1.93 -4.10 -17.33
CA PHE A 124 -3.34 -4.48 -17.31
C PHE A 124 -3.84 -4.91 -15.93
N ALA A 125 -3.01 -5.63 -15.17
CA ALA A 125 -3.37 -6.08 -13.83
C ALA A 125 -3.46 -4.90 -12.84
N HIS A 126 -2.57 -3.91 -12.98
CA HIS A 126 -2.60 -2.66 -12.21
C HIS A 126 -3.88 -1.87 -12.52
N GLU A 127 -4.16 -1.62 -13.79
CA GLU A 127 -5.35 -0.88 -14.23
C GLU A 127 -6.66 -1.59 -13.87
N TYR A 128 -6.68 -2.93 -13.94
CA TYR A 128 -7.81 -3.71 -13.45
C TYR A 128 -8.03 -3.51 -11.95
N GLY A 129 -6.97 -3.22 -11.17
CA GLY A 129 -7.10 -2.79 -9.78
C GLY A 129 -7.90 -1.49 -9.63
N HIS A 130 -7.71 -0.49 -10.50
CA HIS A 130 -8.53 0.73 -10.53
C HIS A 130 -9.97 0.47 -10.96
N VAL A 131 -10.19 -0.43 -11.92
CA VAL A 131 -11.54 -0.89 -12.29
C VAL A 131 -12.24 -1.51 -11.09
N LEU A 132 -11.51 -2.26 -10.25
CA LEU A 132 -12.04 -2.78 -8.99
C LEU A 132 -12.21 -1.70 -7.90
N GLY A 133 -11.73 -0.47 -8.12
CA GLY A 133 -11.81 0.65 -7.19
C GLY A 133 -10.71 0.65 -6.13
N LEU A 134 -9.47 0.27 -6.48
CA LEU A 134 -8.28 0.53 -5.67
C LEU A 134 -7.59 1.81 -6.15
N PRO A 135 -7.01 2.62 -5.26
CA PRO A 135 -6.17 3.75 -5.63
C PRO A 135 -4.76 3.29 -6.00
N ASP A 136 -3.99 4.20 -6.58
CA ASP A 136 -2.53 4.09 -6.63
C ASP A 136 -1.95 4.09 -5.21
N LEU A 137 -0.96 3.23 -5.00
CA LEU A 137 -0.22 3.10 -3.74
C LEU A 137 1.29 3.31 -3.90
N TYR A 138 1.74 3.69 -5.10
CA TYR A 138 2.97 4.47 -5.23
C TYR A 138 2.69 5.92 -4.82
N ASP A 139 3.75 6.69 -4.60
CA ASP A 139 3.60 8.13 -4.41
C ASP A 139 3.44 8.84 -5.77
N THR A 140 2.24 9.35 -6.00
CA THR A 140 1.82 9.92 -7.28
C THR A 140 2.46 11.28 -7.61
N ASP A 141 3.07 11.97 -6.64
CA ASP A 141 3.86 13.19 -6.92
C ASP A 141 5.36 12.91 -7.08
N TYR A 142 5.76 11.63 -6.97
CA TYR A 142 7.11 11.12 -7.14
C TYR A 142 8.11 11.66 -6.12
N SER A 143 7.65 12.10 -4.96
CA SER A 143 8.54 12.44 -3.84
C SER A 143 9.09 11.21 -3.12
N SER A 144 8.48 10.04 -3.27
CA SER A 144 8.94 8.76 -2.72
C SER A 144 8.55 7.55 -3.59
N ASP A 145 8.96 6.33 -3.21
CA ASP A 145 8.58 5.09 -3.91
C ASP A 145 7.21 4.55 -3.45
N GLY A 146 6.64 5.12 -2.38
CA GLY A 146 5.46 4.57 -1.71
C GLY A 146 5.67 3.10 -1.35
N LEU A 147 4.78 2.21 -1.80
CA LEU A 147 4.94 0.76 -1.55
C LEU A 147 5.97 0.05 -2.43
N GLY A 148 6.65 0.75 -3.34
CA GLY A 148 7.64 0.18 -4.26
C GLY A 148 7.16 -1.07 -5.01
N ASN A 149 8.05 -2.04 -5.19
CA ASN A 149 7.79 -3.30 -5.91
C ASN A 149 7.01 -4.34 -5.08
N TYR A 150 6.50 -3.98 -3.90
CA TYR A 150 5.76 -4.90 -3.03
C TYR A 150 4.27 -4.95 -3.33
N CYS A 151 3.74 -4.01 -4.10
CA CYS A 151 2.31 -3.91 -4.39
C CYS A 151 2.05 -3.83 -5.89
N LEU A 152 1.08 -4.60 -6.37
CA LEU A 152 0.56 -4.46 -7.74
C LEU A 152 0.08 -3.04 -8.04
N MET A 153 -0.54 -2.36 -7.07
CA MET A 153 -1.00 -0.97 -7.18
C MET A 153 0.14 0.06 -7.02
N SER A 154 1.40 -0.40 -7.08
CA SER A 154 2.61 0.40 -7.04
C SER A 154 3.58 -0.11 -8.13
N GLY A 155 4.90 0.01 -7.95
CA GLY A 155 5.93 -0.49 -8.86
C GLY A 155 5.88 -2.01 -9.10
N GLY A 156 5.17 -2.77 -8.26
CA GLY A 156 5.04 -4.21 -8.36
C GLY A 156 4.29 -4.70 -9.62
N SER A 157 3.63 -3.82 -10.37
CA SER A 157 3.14 -4.09 -11.72
C SER A 157 4.26 -4.46 -12.70
N TRP A 158 5.48 -3.97 -12.45
CA TRP A 158 6.71 -4.35 -13.16
C TRP A 158 7.41 -5.59 -12.56
N GLY A 159 6.76 -6.28 -11.62
CA GLY A 159 7.29 -7.44 -10.90
C GLY A 159 8.14 -7.06 -9.69
N GLY A 160 8.44 -8.05 -8.85
CA GLY A 160 9.16 -7.81 -7.57
C GLY A 160 10.59 -7.29 -7.74
N ASN A 161 11.18 -7.50 -8.93
CA ASN A 161 12.47 -6.96 -9.33
C ASN A 161 12.38 -5.67 -10.15
N GLY A 162 11.16 -5.15 -10.40
CA GLY A 162 10.90 -3.93 -11.16
C GLY A 162 11.11 -4.03 -12.68
N GLN A 163 11.37 -5.23 -13.23
CA GLN A 163 11.77 -5.41 -14.64
C GLN A 163 11.14 -6.63 -15.32
N SER A 164 10.21 -7.30 -14.63
CA SER A 164 9.54 -8.53 -15.07
C SER A 164 8.01 -8.37 -15.06
N PRO A 165 7.45 -7.47 -15.90
CA PRO A 165 6.02 -7.17 -15.94
C PRO A 165 5.15 -8.36 -16.42
N SER A 166 5.75 -9.45 -16.91
CA SER A 166 5.05 -10.73 -17.13
C SER A 166 4.70 -11.48 -15.83
N ARG A 167 5.30 -11.06 -14.70
CA ARG A 167 5.11 -11.63 -13.36
C ARG A 167 4.94 -10.48 -12.36
N PRO A 168 3.86 -9.70 -12.46
CA PRO A 168 3.57 -8.67 -11.46
C PRO A 168 3.37 -9.30 -10.09
N VAL A 169 3.69 -8.59 -9.02
CA VAL A 169 3.50 -9.09 -7.65
C VAL A 169 2.02 -9.11 -7.27
N GLN A 170 1.68 -9.81 -6.19
CA GLN A 170 0.34 -9.75 -5.63
C GLN A 170 0.01 -8.36 -5.06
N MET A 171 -1.29 -8.06 -4.98
CA MET A 171 -1.80 -6.95 -4.18
C MET A 171 -1.43 -7.13 -2.69
N THR A 172 -1.23 -6.03 -1.96
CA THR A 172 -0.98 -6.05 -0.51
C THR A 172 -2.16 -6.60 0.30
N ALA A 173 -1.89 -6.97 1.54
CA ALA A 173 -2.91 -7.27 2.54
C ALA A 173 -4.08 -6.27 2.57
N TRP A 174 -3.77 -4.96 2.50
CA TRP A 174 -4.79 -3.90 2.51
C TRP A 174 -5.71 -3.98 1.29
N SER A 175 -5.12 -4.06 0.09
CA SER A 175 -5.87 -4.12 -1.17
C SER A 175 -6.76 -5.38 -1.23
N LYS A 176 -6.21 -6.52 -0.82
CA LYS A 176 -6.96 -7.79 -0.72
C LYS A 176 -8.11 -7.69 0.29
N ALA A 177 -7.90 -7.03 1.43
CA ALA A 177 -8.93 -6.85 2.46
C ALA A 177 -10.04 -5.90 1.97
N GLN A 178 -9.68 -4.83 1.27
CA GLN A 178 -10.63 -3.87 0.68
C GLN A 178 -11.55 -4.54 -0.35
N LYS A 179 -11.10 -5.61 -1.01
CA LYS A 179 -11.90 -6.42 -1.94
C LYS A 179 -12.51 -7.67 -1.33
N GLY A 180 -12.32 -7.89 -0.03
CA GLY A 180 -12.86 -9.06 0.68
C GLY A 180 -12.24 -10.39 0.25
N TRP A 181 -11.08 -10.38 -0.43
CA TRP A 181 -10.36 -11.60 -0.80
C TRP A 181 -9.62 -12.23 0.38
N VAL A 182 -9.29 -11.40 1.36
CA VAL A 182 -8.81 -11.82 2.68
C VAL A 182 -9.69 -11.15 3.74
N VAL A 183 -9.91 -11.84 4.85
CA VAL A 183 -10.55 -11.27 6.05
C VAL A 183 -9.46 -11.25 7.13
N PRO A 184 -8.83 -10.10 7.40
CA PRO A 184 -7.78 -10.02 8.40
C PRO A 184 -8.28 -10.47 9.79
N GLU A 185 -7.51 -11.31 10.47
CA GLU A 185 -7.79 -11.70 11.86
C GLU A 185 -7.42 -10.54 12.78
N ASN A 186 -8.40 -10.06 13.55
CA ASN A 186 -8.19 -8.98 14.51
C ASN A 186 -7.43 -9.45 15.75
N ILE A 187 -6.37 -8.73 16.13
CA ILE A 187 -5.60 -8.94 17.36
C ILE A 187 -5.89 -7.76 18.32
N PRO A 188 -6.84 -7.90 19.26
CA PRO A 188 -7.30 -6.78 20.09
C PRO A 188 -6.49 -6.57 21.38
N ALA A 189 -5.63 -7.52 21.74
CA ALA A 189 -4.91 -7.55 23.01
C ALA A 189 -3.60 -8.35 22.86
N ASN A 190 -2.77 -8.29 23.91
CA ASN A 190 -1.54 -9.07 24.00
C ASN A 190 -1.79 -10.55 23.72
N VAL A 191 -0.96 -11.14 22.86
CA VAL A 191 -1.03 -12.56 22.53
C VAL A 191 0.36 -13.08 22.16
N THR A 192 0.67 -14.30 22.58
CA THR A 192 1.96 -14.94 22.28
C THR A 192 1.79 -16.10 21.31
N GLY A 193 2.83 -16.38 20.52
CA GLY A 193 2.91 -17.54 19.66
C GLY A 193 1.93 -17.54 18.48
N LYS A 194 1.51 -16.37 17.99
CA LYS A 194 0.68 -16.25 16.79
C LYS A 194 1.46 -16.75 15.58
N LYS A 195 0.85 -17.67 14.82
CA LYS A 195 1.44 -18.32 13.66
C LYS A 195 0.90 -17.71 12.37
N LEU A 196 1.75 -17.16 11.52
CA LEU A 196 1.34 -16.55 10.25
C LEU A 196 1.91 -17.33 9.07
N PRO A 197 1.10 -18.19 8.41
CA PRO A 197 1.52 -18.85 7.18
C PRO A 197 1.58 -17.86 6.00
N PRO A 198 2.23 -18.23 4.87
CA PRO A 198 2.37 -17.35 3.70
C PRO A 198 1.02 -16.92 3.13
N VAL A 199 0.86 -15.65 2.81
CA VAL A 199 -0.41 -15.08 2.33
C VAL A 199 -0.80 -15.63 0.95
N GLU A 200 0.16 -16.02 0.11
CA GLU A 200 -0.10 -16.46 -1.26
C GLU A 200 -0.89 -17.77 -1.31
N THR A 201 -0.81 -18.59 -0.26
CA THR A 201 -1.51 -19.88 -0.16
C THR A 201 -2.57 -19.89 0.94
N SER A 202 -2.35 -19.17 2.04
CA SER A 202 -3.21 -19.24 3.23
C SER A 202 -4.26 -18.15 3.32
N ARG A 203 -4.09 -17.02 2.62
CA ARG A 203 -4.89 -15.79 2.79
C ARG A 203 -4.90 -15.25 4.24
N SER A 204 -3.94 -15.65 5.06
CA SER A 204 -3.84 -15.23 6.46
C SER A 204 -3.15 -13.87 6.57
N VAL A 205 -3.81 -12.95 7.27
CA VAL A 205 -3.34 -11.59 7.56
C VAL A 205 -3.76 -11.25 8.98
N TYR A 206 -2.89 -10.64 9.77
CA TYR A 206 -3.26 -10.06 11.07
C TYR A 206 -3.59 -8.58 10.94
N LYS A 207 -4.62 -8.13 11.65
CA LYS A 207 -4.97 -6.73 11.82
C LYS A 207 -4.82 -6.34 13.27
N VAL A 208 -4.07 -5.29 13.53
CA VAL A 208 -3.81 -4.80 14.89
C VAL A 208 -4.17 -3.33 14.95
N TRP A 209 -5.26 -3.01 15.65
CA TRP A 209 -5.67 -1.62 15.81
C TRP A 209 -4.74 -0.86 16.74
N LYS A 210 -4.58 0.45 16.48
CA LYS A 210 -4.06 1.37 17.49
C LYS A 210 -4.86 1.20 18.79
N ASP A 211 -4.14 0.99 19.89
CA ASP A 211 -4.69 0.74 21.23
C ASP A 211 -5.67 -0.44 21.33
N GLY A 212 -5.70 -1.34 20.35
CA GLY A 212 -6.60 -2.51 20.30
C GLY A 212 -8.06 -2.18 19.97
N THR A 213 -8.39 -0.92 19.71
CA THR A 213 -9.76 -0.45 19.46
C THR A 213 -9.97 -0.01 18.01
N PRO A 214 -11.10 -0.36 17.37
CA PRO A 214 -11.40 0.08 16.01
C PRO A 214 -11.30 1.60 15.84
N GLY A 215 -10.65 2.03 14.76
CA GLY A 215 -10.39 3.44 14.50
C GLY A 215 -10.01 3.71 13.04
N GLN A 216 -9.25 4.77 12.81
CA GLN A 216 -8.75 5.13 11.47
C GLN A 216 -7.32 4.62 11.23
N GLN A 217 -6.58 4.26 12.29
CA GLN A 217 -5.22 3.75 12.18
C GLN A 217 -5.08 2.32 12.72
N TYR A 218 -4.37 1.49 11.99
CA TYR A 218 -4.09 0.10 12.32
C TYR A 218 -2.91 -0.43 11.53
N PHE A 219 -2.41 -1.58 11.94
CA PHE A 219 -1.36 -2.31 11.25
C PHE A 219 -1.92 -3.57 10.60
N LEU A 220 -1.44 -3.91 9.41
CA LEU A 220 -1.66 -5.20 8.77
C LEU A 220 -0.33 -5.95 8.69
N VAL A 221 -0.32 -7.20 9.12
CA VAL A 221 0.88 -8.07 9.05
C VAL A 221 0.58 -9.23 8.11
N GLU A 222 1.42 -9.38 7.09
CA GLU A 222 1.39 -10.54 6.20
C GLU A 222 2.77 -11.18 6.07
N ASN A 223 2.79 -12.50 5.89
CA ASN A 223 4.00 -13.26 5.60
C ASN A 223 4.03 -13.51 4.09
N ARG A 224 5.08 -13.03 3.42
CA ARG A 224 5.25 -13.19 1.97
C ARG A 224 6.44 -14.06 1.64
N ARG A 225 6.27 -14.86 0.60
CA ARG A 225 7.27 -15.82 0.12
C ARG A 225 7.48 -15.67 -1.37
N ARG A 226 8.71 -15.91 -1.82
CA ARG A 226 9.08 -15.89 -3.24
C ARG A 226 8.50 -17.10 -3.98
N GLN A 227 7.19 -17.07 -4.21
CA GLN A 227 6.44 -18.12 -4.89
C GLN A 227 5.35 -17.56 -5.81
N GLY A 228 4.99 -18.31 -6.85
CA GLY A 228 3.98 -17.87 -7.82
C GLY A 228 4.35 -16.51 -8.45
N PHE A 229 3.41 -15.57 -8.46
CA PHE A 229 3.63 -14.20 -8.95
C PHE A 229 4.66 -13.41 -8.12
N ASP A 230 4.89 -13.80 -6.87
CA ASP A 230 5.82 -13.17 -5.93
C ASP A 230 7.25 -13.72 -6.00
N ALA A 231 7.52 -14.67 -6.91
CA ALA A 231 8.82 -15.34 -7.03
C ALA A 231 10.02 -14.43 -7.27
N LEU A 232 9.80 -13.18 -7.67
CA LEU A 232 10.84 -12.18 -7.95
C LEU A 232 10.96 -11.10 -6.87
N LEU A 233 10.23 -11.22 -5.75
CA LEU A 233 10.47 -10.37 -4.59
C LEU A 233 11.91 -10.52 -4.08
N PRO A 234 12.47 -9.50 -3.43
CA PRO A 234 13.86 -9.52 -2.99
C PRO A 234 14.10 -10.45 -1.81
N SER A 235 13.09 -10.74 -0.97
CA SER A 235 13.21 -11.69 0.14
C SER A 235 11.88 -12.37 0.49
N ASP A 236 11.99 -13.39 1.33
CA ASP A 236 10.90 -13.94 2.13
C ASP A 236 10.86 -13.21 3.48
N GLY A 237 9.69 -13.16 4.12
CA GLY A 237 9.56 -12.65 5.49
C GLY A 237 8.24 -11.96 5.75
N LEU A 238 8.17 -11.20 6.84
CA LEU A 238 6.98 -10.39 7.13
C LEU A 238 7.10 -9.01 6.50
N LEU A 239 5.98 -8.54 5.96
CA LEU A 239 5.74 -7.13 5.69
C LEU A 239 4.66 -6.64 6.67
N ILE A 240 4.92 -5.47 7.25
CA ILE A 240 4.00 -4.79 8.17
C ILE A 240 3.58 -3.49 7.49
N TYR A 241 2.28 -3.26 7.39
CA TYR A 241 1.74 -2.04 6.80
C TYR A 241 1.06 -1.18 7.86
N HIS A 242 1.39 0.09 7.93
CA HIS A 242 0.63 1.07 8.71
C HIS A 242 -0.44 1.70 7.83
N ILE A 243 -1.69 1.54 8.24
CA ILE A 243 -2.85 2.05 7.50
C ILE A 243 -3.36 3.30 8.20
N ASP A 244 -3.52 4.39 7.46
CA ASP A 244 -4.26 5.58 7.89
C ASP A 244 -5.47 5.81 6.97
N ALA A 245 -6.61 5.24 7.37
CA ALA A 245 -7.86 5.30 6.62
C ALA A 245 -8.49 6.71 6.50
N SER A 246 -7.88 7.72 7.11
CA SER A 246 -8.27 9.13 6.90
C SER A 246 -7.69 9.73 5.61
N GLN A 247 -6.72 9.05 5.00
CA GLN A 247 -6.07 9.49 3.76
C GLN A 247 -6.79 8.91 2.54
N SER A 248 -6.71 9.60 1.41
CA SER A 248 -7.29 9.15 0.14
C SER A 248 -6.31 8.40 -0.77
N GLY A 249 -5.01 8.40 -0.44
CA GLY A 249 -3.93 7.82 -1.22
C GLY A 249 -2.57 7.98 -0.52
N ASN A 250 -1.49 7.76 -1.25
CA ASN A 250 -0.12 7.72 -0.71
C ASN A 250 0.72 8.98 -0.96
N THR A 251 0.14 10.06 -1.50
CA THR A 251 0.85 11.31 -1.84
C THR A 251 1.32 12.14 -0.65
N ASN A 252 0.91 11.80 0.57
CA ASN A 252 1.35 12.53 1.77
C ASN A 252 2.42 11.69 2.47
N ASP A 253 3.68 12.02 2.24
CA ASP A 253 4.83 11.30 2.81
C ASP A 253 4.83 11.16 4.33
N ASN A 254 4.19 12.09 5.04
CA ASN A 254 4.11 12.00 6.50
C ASN A 254 2.93 11.16 6.98
N ARG A 255 1.96 10.89 6.09
CA ARG A 255 0.70 10.19 6.39
C ARG A 255 0.16 9.53 5.13
N ARG A 256 0.60 8.30 4.86
CA ARG A 256 0.10 7.53 3.72
C ARG A 256 -1.18 6.76 4.07
N LEU A 257 -2.00 6.48 3.06
CA LEU A 257 -3.14 5.56 3.22
C LEU A 257 -2.65 4.15 3.57
N VAL A 258 -1.65 3.67 2.83
CA VAL A 258 -0.98 2.39 3.08
C VAL A 258 0.51 2.64 3.08
N ASP A 259 1.12 2.56 4.25
CA ASP A 259 2.56 2.67 4.42
C ASP A 259 3.18 1.30 4.61
N LEU A 260 4.38 1.07 4.10
CA LEU A 260 5.17 -0.10 4.49
C LEU A 260 6.06 0.32 5.66
N GLU A 261 6.12 -0.50 6.70
CA GLU A 261 7.04 -0.30 7.81
C GLU A 261 8.28 -1.18 7.58
N SER A 262 9.21 -0.69 6.76
CA SER A 262 10.43 -1.42 6.37
C SER A 262 11.30 -1.77 7.58
N ALA A 263 11.73 -3.03 7.67
CA ALA A 263 12.60 -3.47 8.76
C ALA A 263 13.97 -2.77 8.78
N SER A 264 14.45 -2.25 7.65
CA SER A 264 15.69 -1.46 7.55
C SER A 264 15.40 -0.04 7.10
N ALA A 265 15.46 0.92 8.02
CA ALA A 265 15.51 2.34 7.67
C ALA A 265 16.89 2.76 7.16
N ASP A 266 16.96 3.87 6.42
CA ASP A 266 18.23 4.49 6.04
C ASP A 266 18.91 5.23 7.21
N THR A 267 20.06 5.87 6.95
CA THR A 267 20.84 6.61 7.94
C THR A 267 20.13 7.78 8.61
N ALA A 268 18.92 8.15 8.15
CA ALA A 268 18.07 9.19 8.74
C ALA A 268 16.89 8.63 9.54
N ASN A 269 16.85 7.31 9.83
CA ASN A 269 15.73 6.66 10.52
C ASN A 269 14.39 6.84 9.80
N LYS A 270 14.43 6.97 8.47
CA LYS A 270 13.23 6.93 7.63
C LYS A 270 13.20 5.62 6.86
N ASP A 271 12.01 5.08 6.63
CA ASP A 271 11.87 4.04 5.63
C ASP A 271 12.49 4.58 4.32
N HIS A 272 13.44 3.82 3.78
CA HIS A 272 14.17 4.16 2.57
C HIS A 272 13.28 4.19 1.33
N LEU A 273 12.04 3.69 1.41
CA LEU A 273 10.99 3.92 0.41
C LEU A 273 10.36 5.31 0.51
N ASP A 274 10.63 6.08 1.57
CA ASP A 274 10.03 7.40 1.87
C ASP A 274 10.90 8.57 1.45
N VAL A 275 11.99 8.28 0.76
CA VAL A 275 12.93 9.30 0.30
C VAL A 275 13.14 9.18 -1.20
N PRO A 276 13.14 10.32 -1.92
CA PRO A 276 13.39 10.30 -3.36
C PRO A 276 14.82 9.82 -3.62
N GLY A 277 14.98 8.78 -4.43
CA GLY A 277 16.29 8.17 -4.74
C GLY A 277 16.83 7.24 -3.64
N GLY A 278 15.96 6.71 -2.78
CA GLY A 278 16.30 5.64 -1.85
C GLY A 278 16.78 4.35 -2.55
N SER A 279 17.12 3.32 -1.78
CA SER A 279 17.60 2.03 -2.32
C SER A 279 16.52 1.21 -3.04
N GLY A 280 15.29 1.71 -3.10
CA GLY A 280 14.12 0.99 -3.59
C GLY A 280 13.84 -0.28 -2.80
N SER A 281 12.89 -1.06 -3.29
CA SER A 281 12.53 -2.36 -2.69
C SER A 281 13.72 -3.31 -2.62
N ASN A 282 14.11 -3.73 -1.42
CA ASN A 282 15.22 -4.65 -1.20
C ASN A 282 14.96 -5.65 -0.07
N SER A 283 15.89 -6.58 0.15
CA SER A 283 15.69 -7.66 1.14
C SER A 283 15.67 -7.15 2.58
N GLY A 284 16.23 -5.97 2.85
CA GLY A 284 16.27 -5.36 4.17
C GLY A 284 14.91 -4.99 4.72
N ASP A 285 13.93 -4.80 3.82
CA ASP A 285 12.60 -4.28 4.14
C ASP A 285 11.73 -5.32 4.84
N TYR A 286 12.09 -6.60 4.70
CA TYR A 286 11.39 -7.71 5.31
C TYR A 286 11.87 -7.93 6.74
N TRP A 287 10.92 -7.95 7.67
CA TRP A 287 11.20 -8.42 9.02
C TRP A 287 11.58 -9.90 8.96
N LEU A 288 12.61 -10.27 9.73
CA LEU A 288 13.34 -11.55 9.69
C LEU A 288 14.30 -11.80 8.52
N ALA A 289 14.33 -10.97 7.49
CA ALA A 289 15.33 -11.13 6.43
C ALA A 289 16.71 -10.62 6.86
N THR A 290 16.75 -9.59 7.70
CA THR A 290 17.98 -9.02 8.28
C THR A 290 18.18 -9.50 9.71
N ALA A 291 19.41 -9.90 10.04
CA ALA A 291 19.76 -10.33 11.39
C ALA A 291 19.45 -9.24 12.43
N GLY A 292 18.74 -9.60 13.50
CA GLY A 292 18.36 -8.68 14.58
C GLY A 292 17.07 -7.88 14.33
N LYS A 293 16.49 -7.90 13.12
CA LYS A 293 15.20 -7.25 12.84
C LYS A 293 14.03 -8.17 13.18
N THR A 294 13.83 -8.40 14.49
CA THR A 294 12.85 -9.34 15.07
C THR A 294 11.79 -8.67 15.97
N SER A 295 11.79 -7.34 16.04
CA SER A 295 10.85 -6.53 16.83
C SER A 295 10.51 -5.25 16.08
N PHE A 296 9.22 -5.06 15.83
CA PHE A 296 8.60 -3.83 15.34
C PHE A 296 7.82 -3.21 16.48
N ASP A 297 8.17 -2.00 16.88
CA ASP A 297 7.60 -1.30 18.03
C ASP A 297 7.76 0.22 17.89
N PRO A 298 7.30 1.05 18.85
CA PRO A 298 7.38 2.50 18.70
C PRO A 298 8.81 3.10 18.81
N PHE A 299 9.83 2.26 18.94
CA PHE A 299 11.25 2.62 19.03
C PHE A 299 12.11 1.94 17.97
N SER A 300 11.54 1.08 17.10
CA SER A 300 12.23 0.63 15.90
C SER A 300 12.41 1.78 14.89
N ASP A 301 13.25 1.59 13.87
CA ASP A 301 13.54 2.68 12.93
C ASP A 301 12.33 3.05 12.07
N ALA A 302 11.71 2.05 11.43
CA ALA A 302 10.30 2.12 11.05
C ALA A 302 9.50 1.79 12.31
N ASP A 303 8.61 2.68 12.73
CA ASP A 303 8.05 2.67 14.08
C ASP A 303 6.53 2.51 14.08
N SER A 304 5.99 1.98 15.17
CA SER A 304 4.54 1.85 15.32
C SER A 304 3.90 3.11 15.93
N ARG A 305 4.41 4.33 15.71
CA ARG A 305 3.79 5.55 16.27
C ARG A 305 2.56 5.96 15.47
N SER A 306 1.81 6.90 16.02
CA SER A 306 0.57 7.36 15.40
C SER A 306 0.86 8.45 14.37
N ASN A 307 0.29 8.33 13.17
CA ASN A 307 0.43 9.35 12.11
C ASN A 307 -0.32 10.66 12.42
N THR A 308 -1.09 10.71 13.52
CA THR A 308 -1.96 11.85 13.88
C THR A 308 -1.68 12.44 15.25
N SER A 309 -0.77 11.84 16.03
CA SER A 309 -0.61 12.16 17.43
C SER A 309 0.80 11.86 17.92
N PRO A 310 1.34 12.64 18.86
CA PRO A 310 2.63 12.32 19.49
C PRO A 310 2.56 11.07 20.40
N TYR A 311 1.37 10.51 20.63
CA TYR A 311 1.22 9.31 21.45
C TYR A 311 1.55 8.03 20.67
N LEU A 312 2.12 7.06 21.37
CA LEU A 312 2.41 5.72 20.84
C LEU A 312 1.09 5.03 20.46
N THR A 313 1.12 4.12 19.48
CA THR A 313 -0.09 3.33 19.15
C THR A 313 -0.33 2.18 20.12
N MET A 314 0.65 1.91 21.00
CA MET A 314 0.66 0.75 21.89
C MET A 314 0.57 -0.58 21.13
N VAL A 315 1.12 -0.63 19.92
CA VAL A 315 1.22 -1.83 19.09
C VAL A 315 2.69 -2.22 18.97
N ALA A 316 3.01 -3.49 19.20
CA ALA A 316 4.27 -4.08 18.78
C ALA A 316 4.05 -5.49 18.28
N ALA A 317 4.87 -5.90 17.32
CA ALA A 317 5.04 -7.29 16.91
C ALA A 317 6.49 -7.66 17.24
N TYR A 318 6.70 -8.64 18.11
CA TYR A 318 8.03 -8.93 18.66
C TYR A 318 8.27 -10.43 18.79
N ASN A 319 9.51 -10.77 19.13
CA ASN A 319 9.94 -12.16 19.25
C ASN A 319 9.68 -12.95 17.94
N MET A 320 9.77 -12.25 16.81
CA MET A 320 9.52 -12.82 15.50
C MET A 320 10.56 -13.90 15.23
N ARG A 321 10.12 -15.05 14.71
CA ARG A 321 11.00 -16.18 14.41
C ARG A 321 10.38 -17.13 13.39
N PRO A 322 11.19 -17.89 12.63
CA PRO A 322 10.69 -18.98 11.80
C PRO A 322 9.88 -20.01 12.63
N GLY A 323 8.78 -20.47 12.06
CA GLY A 323 7.94 -21.54 12.60
C GLY A 323 8.06 -22.84 11.80
N GLU A 324 7.02 -23.68 11.90
CA GLU A 324 6.93 -24.89 11.09
C GLU A 324 6.62 -24.56 9.62
N GLY A 325 7.36 -25.17 8.70
CA GLY A 325 7.28 -24.88 7.27
C GLY A 325 7.63 -23.42 6.99
N ASP A 326 6.84 -22.76 6.13
CA ASP A 326 7.04 -21.36 5.77
C ASP A 326 6.37 -20.36 6.73
N THR A 327 5.83 -20.85 7.85
CA THR A 327 5.15 -20.03 8.87
C THR A 327 6.14 -19.14 9.61
N VAL A 328 5.70 -17.93 9.98
CA VAL A 328 6.40 -17.09 10.96
C VAL A 328 5.62 -17.08 12.27
N VAL A 329 6.32 -17.15 13.41
CA VAL A 329 5.74 -17.04 14.75
C VAL A 329 6.12 -15.70 15.34
N MET A 330 5.16 -15.00 15.94
CA MET A 330 5.39 -13.72 16.61
C MET A 330 4.48 -13.57 17.83
N ASP A 331 4.88 -12.67 18.73
CA ASP A 331 4.07 -12.19 19.84
C ASP A 331 3.57 -10.78 19.49
N PHE A 332 2.36 -10.44 19.92
CA PHE A 332 1.82 -9.09 19.79
C PHE A 332 1.64 -8.47 21.16
N PHE A 333 2.05 -7.21 21.27
CA PHE A 333 1.66 -6.31 22.34
C PHE A 333 0.64 -5.35 21.77
N VAL A 334 -0.54 -5.27 22.40
CA VAL A 334 -1.65 -4.42 21.98
C VAL A 334 -2.30 -3.83 23.21
N GLY A 335 -2.20 -2.51 23.31
CA GLY A 335 -2.66 -1.76 24.47
C GLY A 335 -1.68 -1.82 25.63
N GLY A 336 -1.62 -0.73 26.39
CA GLY A 336 -0.83 -0.65 27.60
C GLY A 336 -1.16 0.59 28.41
N SER A 337 -0.63 0.61 29.63
CA SER A 337 -0.87 1.72 30.57
C SER A 337 0.03 2.89 30.23
N HIS A 338 -0.55 4.05 29.91
CA HIS A 338 0.18 5.31 29.82
C HIS A 338 0.41 5.83 31.24
N LEU A 339 1.53 5.47 31.87
CA LEU A 339 1.85 6.00 33.18
C LEU A 339 2.45 7.39 33.06
N THR A 340 1.84 8.33 33.77
CA THR A 340 2.37 9.68 33.98
C THR A 340 2.49 9.93 35.48
N ALA A 341 3.49 10.72 35.88
CA ALA A 341 3.58 11.19 37.25
C ALA A 341 2.37 12.11 37.53
N ALA A 342 1.42 11.61 38.31
CA ALA A 342 0.27 12.39 38.77
C ALA A 342 0.70 13.40 39.83
N SER A 343 1.65 13.00 40.67
CA SER A 343 2.28 13.84 41.68
C SER A 343 3.62 13.26 42.09
N TYR A 344 4.44 14.08 42.71
CA TYR A 344 5.63 13.65 43.41
C TYR A 344 5.70 14.34 44.77
N HIS A 345 6.34 13.69 45.73
CA HIS A 345 6.61 14.22 47.06
C HIS A 345 8.05 13.90 47.44
N ILE A 346 8.78 14.93 47.84
CA ILE A 346 10.12 14.81 48.39
C ILE A 346 9.98 14.82 49.91
N ASN A 347 10.31 13.69 50.52
CA ASN A 347 10.43 13.52 51.96
C ASN A 347 11.85 13.88 52.38
N ASP A 348 12.01 15.12 52.81
CA ASP A 348 13.26 15.69 53.33
C ASP A 348 13.33 15.58 54.86
N ALA A 349 13.07 14.38 55.40
CA ALA A 349 13.07 14.17 56.85
C ALA A 349 14.48 14.17 57.48
N THR A 350 15.54 14.02 56.68
CA THR A 350 16.94 14.00 57.15
C THR A 350 17.72 15.28 56.84
N GLY A 351 17.12 16.24 56.14
CA GLY A 351 17.64 17.59 55.88
C GLY A 351 16.92 18.68 56.68
N ASN A 352 16.66 19.83 56.04
CA ASN A 352 16.02 20.99 56.69
C ASN A 352 14.47 20.98 56.62
N ASN A 353 13.89 19.95 56.01
CA ASN A 353 12.47 19.69 55.84
C ASN A 353 11.73 20.77 55.02
N ASN A 354 12.41 21.37 54.04
CA ASN A 354 11.82 22.33 53.11
C ASN A 354 11.28 21.68 51.81
N GLY A 355 11.49 20.37 51.64
CA GLY A 355 11.03 19.60 50.49
C GLY A 355 11.89 19.77 49.24
N ILE A 356 13.13 20.26 49.39
CA ILE A 356 14.14 20.42 48.34
C ILE A 356 15.31 19.49 48.67
N ALA A 357 15.95 18.91 47.66
CA ALA A 357 17.17 18.14 47.87
C ALA A 357 18.39 19.06 47.78
N GLU A 358 19.15 19.18 48.87
CA GLU A 358 20.33 20.06 48.95
C GLU A 358 21.64 19.26 49.04
N ASP A 359 22.78 19.93 48.82
CA ASP A 359 24.09 19.27 48.85
C ASP A 359 24.40 18.71 50.25
N GLY A 360 24.66 17.41 50.31
CA GLY A 360 24.91 16.68 51.57
C GLY A 360 23.66 16.05 52.22
N GLU A 361 22.46 16.26 51.68
CA GLU A 361 21.23 15.65 52.18
C GLU A 361 20.90 14.33 51.48
N THR A 362 20.23 13.44 52.21
CA THR A 362 19.53 12.29 51.62
C THR A 362 18.04 12.56 51.73
N VAL A 363 17.29 12.46 50.63
CA VAL A 363 15.83 12.64 50.65
C VAL A 363 15.13 11.42 50.06
N GLY A 364 13.91 11.15 50.53
CA GLY A 364 13.05 10.12 49.95
C GLY A 364 12.16 10.71 48.86
N LEU A 365 12.25 10.23 47.63
CA LEU A 365 11.32 10.61 46.57
C LEU A 365 10.19 9.58 46.47
N THR A 366 8.94 10.04 46.62
CA THR A 366 7.74 9.25 46.29
C THR A 366 7.10 9.82 45.05
N VAL A 367 6.92 9.01 44.01
CA VAL A 367 6.18 9.39 42.79
C VAL A 367 4.89 8.60 42.73
N THR A 368 3.75 9.29 42.58
CA THR A 368 2.48 8.64 42.28
C THR A 368 2.33 8.59 40.77
N LEU A 369 2.29 7.39 40.20
CA LEU A 369 2.02 7.19 38.79
C LEU A 369 0.51 7.01 38.57
N ALA A 370 -0.08 7.74 37.64
CA ALA A 370 -1.43 7.51 37.15
C ALA A 370 -1.38 6.88 35.76
N ASN A 371 -2.19 5.83 35.57
CA ASN A 371 -2.48 5.37 34.23
C ASN A 371 -3.48 6.33 33.56
N THR A 372 -3.04 6.99 32.50
CA THR A 372 -3.83 7.89 31.65
C THR A 372 -4.27 7.26 30.35
N SER A 373 -3.89 6.00 30.09
CA SER A 373 -4.62 5.22 29.10
C SER A 373 -6.05 5.10 29.63
N GLY A 374 -7.08 5.42 28.83
CA GLY A 374 -8.49 5.45 29.25
C GLY A 374 -9.07 4.09 29.69
N TRP A 375 -8.22 3.14 30.07
CA TRP A 375 -8.54 1.80 30.54
C TRP A 375 -8.67 1.80 32.06
N SER A 376 -9.91 1.71 32.55
CA SER A 376 -10.27 1.69 33.97
C SER A 376 -9.78 0.48 34.76
N ASN A 377 -9.01 -0.44 34.16
CA ASN A 377 -8.68 -1.75 34.74
C ASN A 377 -7.18 -2.04 34.89
N ALA A 378 -6.28 -1.06 34.79
CA ALA A 378 -4.88 -1.27 35.18
C ALA A 378 -4.71 -1.19 36.71
N THR A 379 -5.27 -2.14 37.43
CA THR A 379 -4.93 -2.39 38.83
C THR A 379 -3.74 -3.33 38.89
N GLY A 380 -2.65 -2.91 39.54
CA GLY A 380 -1.54 -3.82 39.88
C GLY A 380 -0.16 -3.47 39.31
N ILE A 381 0.13 -2.20 39.02
CA ILE A 381 1.52 -1.78 38.81
C ILE A 381 2.11 -1.48 40.19
N SER A 382 2.75 -2.49 40.78
CA SER A 382 3.55 -2.39 42.01
C SER A 382 5.02 -2.25 41.68
#